data_AF-A0A923R2A1-F1
#
_entry.id   AF-A0A923R2A1-F1
#
_cell.length_a   1.000
_cell.length_b   1.000
_cell.length_c   1.000
_cell.angle_alpha   90.00
_cell.angle_beta   90.00
_cell.angle_gamma   90.00
#
_symmetry.space_group_name_H-M   'P 1'
#
loop_
_entity.id
_entity.type
_entity.pdbx_description
1 polymer ?
#
loop_
_entity_poly.entity_id
_entity_poly.type
_entity_poly.pdbx_seq_one_letter_code
_entity_poly.pdbx_strand_id
1 'polypeptide(L)'
;MDKFSYIANADPTVIDQMYQSYLADPKSIDLSWQKFFEGFDFSLAKYGENNGYKKETPSVTGDALEKEIQVRTYIYEYRRRAHLKSKTNPVRERKDRKPRLKLEDFGLSESDMDTKFFAGKIIGLEGGTLRQIKEKLKKIYVGPIGFEYMYLRDPDRLKWFQSKVENEYPVFNPSLDDKKRILKKLNEAVIFENFLHTKYVGQKRFSLEGGESTIPGLDRIMQRSAELGVEEVIIGMAHRGRLNVLCNILGKTYEQIFNEFEGGSTPDLTMGDGDVKYHMGYSSQKKTLSGKIITLKLAPNPSHLEAVDPVVLGYTRGQIDDEYKGDTSKALPILIHGDAALAGQGIIYEIAQMAKLEGYNVGGTIHFVINNQVGFTTDFEDARSSIYCTDVAKIIDAPVLHVNGDNAEEVFFAANLAAEYRHKFERDIYIDMVCYRRHGHNESDEPKFTQPKLYNIIAKHPNPREIYLKKLMDRGDVDAQLAQDMDEKFRNLLQDRLNMIKQKPLPYSPQKMEEEWLSMRRSTPEDFHISPVTAIDKNTIDKIADAICNVPIGFKPLKQVENL
;
A
#
# COMPACT_ATOMS: atom_id res chain seq x y z
N MET A 1 26.44 -21.51 44.06
CA MET A 1 26.49 -22.71 43.20
C MET A 1 25.12 -23.34 43.19
N ASP A 2 24.58 -23.59 42.00
CA ASP A 2 23.25 -24.18 41.85
C ASP A 2 23.21 -25.58 42.47
N LYS A 3 22.16 -25.87 43.25
CA LYS A 3 22.05 -27.07 44.10
C LYS A 3 22.02 -28.39 43.30
N PHE A 4 21.83 -28.30 41.99
CA PHE A 4 21.71 -29.44 41.06
C PHE A 4 22.73 -29.40 39.91
N SER A 5 23.81 -28.64 40.07
CA SER A 5 24.84 -28.46 39.03
C SER A 5 25.49 -29.77 38.53
N TYR A 6 25.48 -30.84 39.33
CA TYR A 6 25.99 -32.17 38.94
C TYR A 6 25.02 -32.96 38.03
N ILE A 7 23.74 -32.59 37.97
CA ILE A 7 22.75 -33.14 37.03
C ILE A 7 22.63 -32.22 35.81
N ALA A 8 22.56 -30.91 36.03
CA ALA A 8 22.38 -29.92 34.97
C ALA A 8 23.56 -29.81 33.98
N ASN A 9 24.76 -30.23 34.40
CA ASN A 9 25.96 -30.24 33.56
C ASN A 9 26.37 -31.65 33.10
N ALA A 10 25.61 -32.69 33.45
CA ALA A 10 25.89 -34.04 33.00
C ALA A 10 25.32 -34.26 31.59
N ASP A 11 26.04 -35.01 30.76
CA ASP A 11 25.61 -35.29 29.39
C ASP A 11 24.29 -36.10 29.42
N PRO A 12 23.22 -35.60 28.76
CA PRO A 12 21.91 -36.27 28.75
C PRO A 12 21.96 -37.73 28.27
N THR A 13 22.88 -38.07 27.36
CA THR A 13 23.03 -39.44 26.86
C THR A 13 23.61 -40.40 27.89
N VAL A 14 24.45 -39.90 28.80
CA VAL A 14 25.05 -40.71 29.88
C VAL A 14 24.00 -41.02 30.95
N ILE A 15 23.16 -40.04 31.29
CA ILE A 15 22.06 -40.25 32.25
C ILE A 15 21.04 -41.25 31.69
N ASP A 16 20.71 -41.16 30.40
CA ASP A 16 19.78 -42.11 29.75
C ASP A 16 20.35 -43.54 29.73
N GLN A 17 21.63 -43.72 29.39
CA GLN A 17 22.29 -45.03 29.45
C GLN A 17 22.37 -45.60 30.87
N MET A 18 22.61 -44.76 31.88
CA MET A 18 22.57 -45.17 33.29
C MET A 18 21.16 -45.59 33.72
N TYR A 19 20.12 -44.91 33.24
CA TYR A 19 18.73 -45.28 33.52
C TYR A 19 18.34 -46.60 32.82
N GLN A 20 18.73 -46.81 31.56
CA GLN A 20 18.52 -48.10 30.88
C GLN A 20 19.25 -49.25 31.58
N SER A 21 20.46 -49.00 32.09
CA SER A 21 21.21 -50.00 32.87
C SER A 21 20.50 -50.32 34.19
N TYR A 22 19.97 -49.31 34.88
CA TYR A 22 19.14 -49.47 36.08
C TYR A 22 17.86 -50.27 35.84
N LEU A 23 17.17 -50.05 34.72
CA LEU A 23 15.97 -50.82 34.34
C LEU A 23 16.28 -52.29 34.05
N ALA A 24 17.45 -52.58 33.47
CA ALA A 24 17.89 -53.94 33.18
C ALA A 24 18.36 -54.69 34.46
N ASP A 25 19.13 -54.01 35.30
CA ASP A 25 19.54 -54.50 36.63
C ASP A 25 19.77 -53.29 37.56
N PRO A 26 18.93 -53.09 38.59
CA PRO A 26 19.09 -51.99 39.54
C PRO A 26 20.44 -51.98 40.25
N LYS A 27 21.11 -53.13 40.41
CA LYS A 27 22.42 -53.20 41.07
C LYS A 27 23.59 -52.87 40.15
N SER A 28 23.34 -52.65 38.85
CA SER A 28 24.37 -52.33 37.86
C SER A 28 24.95 -50.92 37.97
N ILE A 29 24.28 -50.04 38.72
CA ILE A 29 24.67 -48.65 38.93
C ILE A 29 24.93 -48.36 40.42
N ASP A 30 25.59 -47.25 40.71
CA ASP A 30 25.89 -46.83 42.09
C ASP A 30 24.61 -46.58 42.92
N LEU A 31 24.67 -46.88 44.22
CA LEU A 31 23.54 -46.77 45.16
C LEU A 31 22.89 -45.37 45.16
N SER A 32 23.67 -44.30 44.99
CA SER A 32 23.15 -42.93 44.93
C SER A 32 22.22 -42.73 43.72
N TRP A 33 22.57 -43.30 42.58
CA TRP A 33 21.76 -43.27 41.36
C TRP A 33 20.59 -44.24 41.41
N GLN A 34 20.73 -45.38 42.08
CA GLN A 34 19.60 -46.28 42.36
C GLN A 34 18.52 -45.55 43.15
N LYS A 35 18.90 -44.85 44.23
CA LYS A 35 17.95 -44.07 45.05
C LYS A 35 17.36 -42.89 44.30
N PHE A 36 18.13 -42.27 43.43
CA PHE A 36 17.63 -41.22 42.53
C PHE A 36 16.57 -41.76 41.56
N PHE A 37 16.84 -42.86 40.86
CA PHE A 37 15.88 -43.46 39.92
C PHE A 37 14.69 -44.11 40.61
N GLU A 38 14.86 -44.70 41.80
CA GLU A 38 13.76 -45.17 42.65
C GLU A 38 12.82 -44.01 43.04
N GLY A 39 13.39 -42.84 43.39
CA GLY A 39 12.62 -41.62 43.66
C GLY A 39 11.96 -41.01 42.42
N PHE A 40 12.63 -41.08 41.26
CA PHE A 40 12.13 -40.64 39.96
C PHE A 40 10.94 -41.51 39.51
N ASP A 41 11.07 -42.83 39.58
CA ASP A 41 10.02 -43.80 39.25
C ASP A 41 8.85 -43.68 40.24
N PHE A 42 9.12 -43.50 41.53
CA PHE A 42 8.10 -43.24 42.54
C PHE A 42 7.36 -41.91 42.28
N SER A 43 8.06 -40.86 41.84
CA SER A 43 7.45 -39.60 41.46
C SER A 43 6.57 -39.76 40.22
N LEU A 44 7.03 -40.48 39.20
CA LEU A 44 6.25 -40.84 38.01
C LEU A 44 5.02 -41.68 38.36
N ALA A 45 5.15 -42.68 39.23
CA ALA A 45 4.06 -43.55 39.62
C ALA A 45 3.04 -42.89 40.56
N LYS A 46 3.47 -41.97 41.43
CA LYS A 46 2.61 -41.36 42.47
C LYS A 46 2.08 -39.96 42.10
N TYR A 47 2.82 -39.22 41.28
CA TYR A 47 2.50 -37.85 40.88
C TYR A 47 2.46 -37.66 39.35
N GLY A 48 2.93 -38.63 38.56
CA GLY A 48 2.89 -38.57 37.09
C GLY A 48 1.48 -38.67 36.50
N GLU A 49 0.48 -39.13 37.26
CA GLU A 49 -0.94 -39.12 36.87
C GLU A 49 -1.72 -37.89 37.37
N ASN A 50 -1.15 -37.04 38.24
CA ASN A 50 -1.89 -35.97 38.94
C ASN A 50 -1.49 -34.53 38.59
N ASN A 51 -1.07 -34.31 37.34
CA ASN A 51 -1.34 -33.04 36.67
C ASN A 51 -2.17 -33.36 35.43
N GLY A 52 -3.42 -32.88 35.40
CA GLY A 52 -4.44 -33.13 34.37
C GLY A 52 -4.13 -32.64 32.96
N TYR A 53 -2.93 -32.93 32.46
CA TYR A 53 -2.63 -33.08 31.05
C TYR A 53 -2.66 -34.57 30.74
N LYS A 54 -3.82 -35.07 30.33
CA LYS A 54 -3.82 -36.07 29.25
C LYS A 54 -3.15 -35.41 28.05
N LYS A 55 -1.82 -35.44 28.03
CA LYS A 55 -1.10 -35.38 26.77
C LYS A 55 -1.36 -36.76 26.17
N GLU A 56 -2.39 -36.84 25.35
CA GLU A 56 -2.25 -37.50 24.07
C GLU A 56 -1.05 -36.84 23.38
N THR A 57 0.17 -37.15 23.81
CA THR A 57 1.31 -37.11 22.93
C THR A 57 1.17 -38.39 22.15
N PRO A 58 0.74 -38.34 20.87
CA PRO A 58 0.91 -39.50 20.04
C PRO A 58 2.39 -39.87 20.13
N SER A 59 2.70 -41.16 20.15
CA SER A 59 4.02 -41.60 19.71
C SER A 59 4.23 -40.95 18.34
N VAL A 60 5.00 -39.86 18.30
CA VAL A 60 5.31 -39.18 17.05
C VAL A 60 6.34 -40.07 16.39
N THR A 61 5.86 -40.98 15.54
CA THR A 61 6.73 -41.68 14.60
C THR A 61 7.52 -40.65 13.81
N GLY A 62 8.76 -40.97 13.40
CA GLY A 62 9.57 -40.04 12.59
C GLY A 62 8.79 -39.43 11.42
N ASP A 63 7.94 -40.25 10.79
CA ASP A 63 7.03 -39.88 9.71
C ASP A 63 6.01 -38.79 10.09
N ALA A 64 5.44 -38.84 11.31
CA ALA A 64 4.47 -37.84 11.77
C ALA A 64 5.11 -36.48 12.02
N LEU A 65 6.35 -36.47 12.56
CA LEU A 65 7.13 -35.24 12.72
C LEU A 65 7.55 -34.66 11.37
N GLU A 66 7.94 -35.52 10.43
CA GLU A 66 8.31 -35.11 9.08
C GLU A 66 7.13 -34.43 8.39
N LYS A 67 5.93 -35.03 8.44
CA LYS A 67 4.72 -34.46 7.86
C LYS A 67 4.35 -33.10 8.49
N GLU A 68 4.53 -32.91 9.79
CA GLU A 68 4.37 -31.58 10.43
C GLU A 68 5.31 -30.53 9.85
N ILE A 69 6.59 -30.86 9.65
CA ILE A 69 7.57 -29.96 9.04
C ILE A 69 7.21 -29.65 7.58
N GLN A 70 6.73 -30.65 6.83
CA GLN A 70 6.25 -30.48 5.46
C GLN A 70 5.05 -29.53 5.41
N VAL A 71 4.06 -29.67 6.31
CA VAL A 71 2.90 -28.77 6.39
C VAL A 71 3.31 -27.36 6.81
N ARG A 72 4.25 -27.21 7.75
CA ARG A 72 4.81 -25.90 8.10
C ARG A 72 5.49 -25.23 6.90
N THR A 73 6.26 -25.99 6.12
CA THR A 73 6.92 -25.52 4.90
C THR A 73 5.90 -25.11 3.84
N TYR A 74 4.83 -25.89 3.68
CA TYR A 74 3.71 -25.58 2.81
C TYR A 74 3.04 -24.23 3.16
N ILE A 75 2.77 -23.98 4.45
CA ILE A 75 2.26 -22.69 4.93
C ILE A 75 3.24 -21.55 4.59
N TYR A 76 4.52 -21.73 4.88
CA TYR A 76 5.55 -20.72 4.62
C TYR A 76 5.64 -20.35 3.13
N GLU A 77 5.65 -21.35 2.24
CA GLU A 77 5.70 -21.10 0.79
C GLU A 77 4.43 -20.45 0.25
N TYR A 78 3.26 -20.73 0.84
CA TYR A 78 2.04 -19.99 0.53
C TYR A 78 2.17 -18.50 0.85
N ARG A 79 2.66 -18.15 2.05
CA ARG A 79 2.92 -16.74 2.42
C ARG A 79 3.87 -16.06 1.44
N ARG A 80 4.89 -16.80 0.99
CA ARG A 80 5.97 -16.28 0.14
C ARG A 80 5.60 -16.17 -1.34
N ARG A 81 4.82 -17.09 -1.90
CA ARG A 81 4.68 -17.27 -3.36
C ARG A 81 3.25 -17.28 -3.87
N ALA A 82 2.24 -17.33 -3.01
CA ALA A 82 0.85 -17.45 -3.47
C ALA A 82 0.32 -16.18 -4.17
N HIS A 83 0.94 -15.01 -3.96
CA HIS A 83 0.71 -13.79 -4.75
C HIS A 83 0.96 -13.99 -6.26
N LEU A 84 1.74 -15.00 -6.67
CA LEU A 84 1.92 -15.38 -8.07
C LEU A 84 0.69 -16.10 -8.66
N LYS A 85 -0.18 -16.66 -7.80
CA LYS A 85 -1.38 -17.43 -8.16
C LYS A 85 -2.68 -16.71 -7.81
N SER A 86 -2.63 -15.56 -7.14
CA SER A 86 -3.81 -14.79 -6.74
C SER A 86 -4.63 -14.31 -7.94
N LYS A 87 -5.92 -14.07 -7.72
CA LYS A 87 -6.91 -13.68 -8.74
C LYS A 87 -6.99 -12.16 -8.92
N THR A 88 -5.83 -11.52 -9.09
CA THR A 88 -5.76 -10.05 -9.14
C THR A 88 -6.11 -9.45 -10.49
N ASN A 89 -6.16 -10.24 -11.57
CA ASN A 89 -6.34 -9.71 -12.91
C ASN A 89 -7.84 -9.72 -13.31
N PRO A 90 -8.44 -8.56 -13.67
CA PRO A 90 -9.87 -8.47 -13.97
C PRO A 90 -10.25 -9.06 -15.33
N VAL A 91 -9.38 -8.97 -16.33
CA VAL A 91 -9.74 -9.20 -17.75
C VAL A 91 -9.02 -10.38 -18.38
N ARG A 92 -8.04 -10.99 -17.72
CA ARG A 92 -7.35 -12.19 -18.23
C ARG A 92 -6.84 -13.06 -17.11
N GLU A 93 -6.61 -14.34 -17.39
CA GLU A 93 -5.86 -15.20 -16.48
C GLU A 93 -4.42 -14.69 -16.34
N ARG A 94 -3.86 -14.80 -15.13
CA ARG A 94 -2.45 -14.45 -14.90
C ARG A 94 -1.55 -15.45 -15.62
N LYS A 95 -0.43 -14.96 -16.15
CA LYS A 95 0.64 -15.82 -16.66
C LYS A 95 1.13 -16.75 -15.54
N ASP A 96 1.11 -18.05 -15.79
CA ASP A 96 1.60 -19.03 -14.81
C ASP A 96 3.10 -18.88 -14.61
N ARG A 97 3.50 -18.39 -13.43
CA ARG A 97 4.90 -18.24 -13.01
C ARG A 97 5.42 -19.48 -12.28
N LYS A 98 4.70 -20.61 -12.33
CA LYS A 98 5.04 -21.90 -11.73
C LYS A 98 5.44 -21.75 -10.25
N PRO A 99 4.53 -21.27 -9.38
CA PRO A 99 4.86 -20.98 -7.99
C PRO A 99 5.24 -22.20 -7.14
N ARG A 100 5.00 -23.44 -7.64
CA ARG A 100 5.23 -24.72 -6.94
C ARG A 100 4.54 -24.77 -5.57
N LEU A 101 3.20 -24.74 -5.61
CA LEU A 101 2.32 -24.76 -4.45
C LEU A 101 1.37 -25.98 -4.47
N LYS A 102 1.74 -27.05 -5.19
CA LYS A 102 0.99 -28.31 -5.12
C LYS A 102 1.46 -29.10 -3.90
N LEU A 103 0.65 -30.03 -3.39
CA LEU A 103 1.03 -30.81 -2.19
C LEU A 103 2.30 -31.63 -2.42
N GLU A 104 2.44 -32.16 -3.64
CA GLU A 104 3.55 -33.03 -4.03
C GLU A 104 4.89 -32.29 -4.04
N ASP A 105 4.87 -30.95 -4.21
CA ASP A 105 6.08 -30.11 -4.12
C ASP A 105 6.70 -30.14 -2.71
N PHE A 106 5.96 -30.64 -1.70
CA PHE A 106 6.34 -30.66 -0.28
C PHE A 106 6.39 -32.07 0.32
N GLY A 107 6.26 -33.13 -0.50
CA GLY A 107 6.16 -34.51 0.01
C GLY A 107 4.80 -34.84 0.66
N LEU A 108 3.80 -33.99 0.47
CA LEU A 108 2.42 -34.22 0.89
C LEU A 108 1.61 -34.80 -0.26
N SER A 109 0.54 -35.53 0.06
CA SER A 109 -0.35 -36.13 -0.93
C SER A 109 -1.81 -36.02 -0.52
N GLU A 110 -2.71 -36.38 -1.43
CA GLU A 110 -4.15 -36.35 -1.14
C GLU A 110 -4.56 -37.34 -0.02
N SER A 111 -3.76 -38.37 0.29
CA SER A 111 -4.02 -39.25 1.45
C SER A 111 -3.80 -38.56 2.80
N ASP A 112 -3.03 -37.46 2.83
CA ASP A 112 -2.76 -36.69 4.04
C ASP A 112 -3.88 -35.68 4.36
N MET A 113 -4.89 -35.53 3.49
CA MET A 113 -5.87 -34.44 3.54
C MET A 113 -6.71 -34.41 4.81
N ASP A 114 -7.04 -35.57 5.36
CA ASP A 114 -7.88 -35.70 6.56
C ASP A 114 -7.05 -35.92 7.84
N THR A 115 -5.71 -35.95 7.71
CA THR A 115 -4.77 -35.96 8.83
C THR A 115 -4.72 -34.59 9.50
N LYS A 116 -4.79 -34.57 10.83
CA LYS A 116 -4.71 -33.34 11.64
C LYS A 116 -3.26 -32.95 11.88
N PHE A 117 -2.97 -31.66 11.73
CA PHE A 117 -1.66 -31.09 11.96
C PHE A 117 -1.72 -29.93 12.98
N PHE A 118 -0.81 -29.96 13.95
CA PHE A 118 -0.52 -28.88 14.88
C PHE A 118 -0.01 -27.63 14.16
N ALA A 119 0.69 -27.77 13.03
CA ALA A 119 1.10 -26.65 12.18
C ALA A 119 -0.07 -25.74 11.77
N GLY A 120 -1.31 -26.24 11.75
CA GLY A 120 -2.50 -25.42 11.53
C GLY A 120 -2.66 -24.26 12.54
N LYS A 121 -2.09 -24.38 13.75
CA LYS A 121 -2.07 -23.31 14.75
C LYS A 121 -1.33 -22.07 14.29
N ILE A 122 -0.34 -22.22 13.41
CA ILE A 122 0.49 -21.11 12.87
C ILE A 122 -0.34 -20.12 12.05
N ILE A 123 -1.48 -20.57 11.51
CA ILE A 123 -2.44 -19.74 10.77
C ILE A 123 -3.73 -19.51 11.56
N GLY A 124 -3.70 -19.66 12.89
CA GLY A 124 -4.85 -19.39 13.76
C GLY A 124 -6.00 -20.40 13.65
N LEU A 125 -5.70 -21.67 13.38
CA LEU A 125 -6.63 -22.78 13.64
C LEU A 125 -6.32 -23.37 15.03
N GLU A 126 -7.25 -24.04 15.70
CA GLU A 126 -6.95 -24.72 16.99
C GLU A 126 -6.15 -26.04 16.80
N GLY A 127 -5.72 -26.31 15.57
CA GLY A 127 -5.37 -27.62 15.03
C GLY A 127 -6.38 -27.93 13.92
N GLY A 128 -5.92 -28.44 12.77
CA GLY A 128 -6.81 -28.64 11.63
C GLY A 128 -6.29 -29.71 10.69
N THR A 129 -7.19 -30.29 9.91
CA THR A 129 -6.80 -31.22 8.85
C THR A 129 -6.02 -30.50 7.76
N LEU A 130 -5.15 -31.20 7.02
CA LEU A 130 -4.45 -30.59 5.87
C LEU A 130 -5.42 -29.95 4.88
N ARG A 131 -6.62 -30.52 4.71
CA ARG A 131 -7.74 -29.95 3.95
C ARG A 131 -8.12 -28.55 4.45
N GLN A 132 -8.39 -28.41 5.74
CA GLN A 132 -8.74 -27.13 6.35
C GLN A 132 -7.60 -26.10 6.22
N ILE A 133 -6.35 -26.54 6.39
CA ILE A 133 -5.16 -25.69 6.22
C ILE A 133 -5.07 -25.20 4.76
N LYS A 134 -5.17 -26.10 3.78
CA LYS A 134 -5.14 -25.80 2.34
C LYS A 134 -6.26 -24.84 1.93
N GLU A 135 -7.47 -25.03 2.44
CA GLU A 135 -8.62 -24.15 2.19
C GLU A 135 -8.42 -22.76 2.78
N LYS A 136 -7.96 -22.66 4.03
CA LYS A 136 -7.68 -21.37 4.68
C LYS A 136 -6.58 -20.61 3.94
N LEU A 137 -5.48 -21.28 3.59
CA LEU A 137 -4.39 -20.66 2.82
C LEU A 137 -4.85 -20.19 1.44
N LYS A 138 -5.69 -20.97 0.73
CA LYS A 138 -6.27 -20.54 -0.55
C LYS A 138 -7.18 -19.32 -0.38
N LYS A 139 -8.03 -19.30 0.66
CA LYS A 139 -8.92 -18.17 0.94
C LYS A 139 -8.14 -16.88 1.23
N ILE A 140 -7.05 -16.97 1.98
CA ILE A 140 -6.22 -15.82 2.35
C ILE A 140 -5.39 -15.32 1.15
N TYR A 141 -4.64 -16.21 0.50
CA TYR A 141 -3.54 -15.82 -0.37
C TYR A 141 -3.79 -15.98 -1.87
N VAL A 142 -4.87 -16.68 -2.27
CA VAL A 142 -5.21 -16.94 -3.68
C VAL A 142 -6.51 -16.21 -4.08
N GLY A 143 -6.88 -15.19 -3.28
CA GLY A 143 -8.03 -14.32 -3.51
C GLY A 143 -7.75 -13.17 -4.48
N PRO A 144 -8.59 -12.12 -4.49
CA PRO A 144 -8.41 -10.93 -5.33
C PRO A 144 -7.26 -10.02 -4.89
N ILE A 145 -6.65 -10.28 -3.72
CA ILE A 145 -5.42 -9.62 -3.28
C ILE A 145 -4.26 -10.63 -3.27
N GLY A 146 -3.15 -10.27 -3.90
CA GLY A 146 -1.85 -10.90 -3.73
C GLY A 146 -0.99 -10.07 -2.76
N PHE A 147 -0.54 -10.69 -1.68
CA PHE A 147 0.27 -10.04 -0.65
C PHE A 147 1.76 -10.35 -0.85
N GLU A 148 2.58 -9.32 -1.03
CA GLU A 148 4.05 -9.44 -1.08
C GLU A 148 4.68 -8.71 0.09
N TYR A 149 5.07 -9.45 1.13
CA TYR A 149 5.60 -8.88 2.38
C TYR A 149 6.65 -9.75 3.07
N MET A 150 6.86 -11.01 2.65
CA MET A 150 7.75 -11.95 3.35
C MET A 150 9.24 -11.55 3.31
N TYR A 151 9.62 -10.58 2.47
CA TYR A 151 10.97 -9.99 2.43
C TYR A 151 11.17 -8.87 3.47
N LEU A 152 10.13 -8.51 4.24
CA LEU A 152 10.28 -7.58 5.36
C LEU A 152 11.29 -8.14 6.38
N ARG A 153 12.45 -7.47 6.49
CA ARG A 153 13.54 -7.85 7.40
C ARG A 153 13.26 -7.53 8.86
N ASP A 154 12.36 -6.57 9.11
CA ASP A 154 11.96 -6.17 10.46
C ASP A 154 10.88 -7.13 11.00
N PRO A 155 11.13 -7.81 12.13
CA PRO A 155 10.21 -8.81 12.67
C PRO A 155 8.85 -8.25 13.08
N ASP A 156 8.79 -7.01 13.58
CA ASP A 156 7.55 -6.40 14.05
C ASP A 156 6.67 -5.97 12.89
N ARG A 157 7.27 -5.41 11.83
CA ARG A 157 6.59 -5.12 10.56
C ARG A 157 6.07 -6.39 9.92
N LEU A 158 6.89 -7.44 9.85
CA LEU A 158 6.49 -8.73 9.28
C LEU A 158 5.32 -9.34 10.06
N LYS A 159 5.40 -9.41 11.39
CA LYS A 159 4.36 -9.98 12.25
C LYS A 159 3.07 -9.17 12.18
N TRP A 160 3.17 -7.85 12.19
CA TRP A 160 2.00 -6.98 12.07
C TRP A 160 1.29 -7.18 10.72
N PHE A 161 2.04 -7.15 9.62
CA PHE A 161 1.47 -7.33 8.29
C PHE A 161 0.86 -8.72 8.14
N GLN A 162 1.54 -9.76 8.62
CA GLN A 162 1.00 -11.12 8.63
C GLN A 162 -0.32 -11.21 9.41
N SER A 163 -0.43 -10.54 10.57
CA SER A 163 -1.69 -10.51 11.33
C SER A 163 -2.82 -9.84 10.54
N LYS A 164 -2.53 -8.73 9.84
CA LYS A 164 -3.52 -8.07 8.97
C LYS A 164 -4.02 -9.01 7.87
N VAL A 165 -3.11 -9.77 7.27
CA VAL A 165 -3.42 -10.71 6.18
C VAL A 165 -4.16 -11.96 6.65
N GLU A 166 -3.75 -12.55 7.78
CA GLU A 166 -4.26 -13.87 8.19
C GLU A 166 -5.43 -13.80 9.17
N ASN A 167 -5.60 -12.68 9.88
CA ASN A 167 -6.64 -12.52 10.89
C ASN A 167 -7.72 -11.52 10.45
N GLU A 168 -7.36 -10.36 9.89
CA GLU A 168 -8.32 -9.31 9.55
C GLU A 168 -8.93 -9.50 8.15
N TYR A 169 -8.11 -9.72 7.12
CA TYR A 169 -8.61 -9.89 5.75
C TYR A 169 -9.64 -11.02 5.57
N PRO A 170 -9.49 -12.23 6.17
CA PRO A 170 -10.40 -13.35 5.88
C PRO A 170 -11.82 -13.19 6.42
N VAL A 171 -11.99 -12.25 7.36
CA VAL A 171 -13.26 -11.86 7.98
C VAL A 171 -13.68 -10.45 7.58
N PHE A 172 -12.93 -9.80 6.70
CA PHE A 172 -13.21 -8.44 6.25
C PHE A 172 -14.57 -8.39 5.54
N ASN A 173 -15.45 -7.55 6.07
CA ASN A 173 -16.74 -7.22 5.49
C ASN A 173 -17.01 -5.74 5.82
N PRO A 174 -16.97 -4.83 4.82
CA PRO A 174 -17.24 -3.42 5.06
C PRO A 174 -18.65 -3.21 5.64
N SER A 175 -18.83 -2.15 6.42
CA SER A 175 -20.16 -1.77 6.91
C SER A 175 -21.10 -1.43 5.75
N LEU A 176 -22.42 -1.45 5.96
CA LEU A 176 -23.37 -1.07 4.92
C LEU A 176 -23.12 0.35 4.41
N ASP A 177 -22.73 1.27 5.30
CA ASP A 177 -22.40 2.65 4.92
C ASP A 177 -21.11 2.72 4.09
N ASP A 178 -20.10 1.93 4.42
CA ASP A 178 -18.90 1.80 3.59
C ASP A 178 -19.23 1.22 2.22
N LYS A 179 -20.06 0.16 2.15
CA LYS A 179 -20.52 -0.43 0.88
C LYS A 179 -21.22 0.61 0.01
N LYS A 180 -22.16 1.37 0.59
CA LYS A 180 -22.86 2.46 -0.11
C LYS A 180 -21.91 3.57 -0.54
N ARG A 181 -20.91 3.90 0.26
CA ARG A 181 -19.89 4.89 -0.08
C ARG A 181 -18.99 4.44 -1.22
N ILE A 182 -18.53 3.18 -1.20
CA ILE A 182 -17.75 2.58 -2.29
C ILE A 182 -18.56 2.66 -3.59
N LEU A 183 -19.83 2.23 -3.55
CA LEU A 183 -20.72 2.30 -4.71
C LEU A 183 -20.92 3.75 -5.18
N LYS A 184 -21.08 4.70 -4.25
CA LYS A 184 -21.19 6.13 -4.56
C LYS A 184 -19.95 6.66 -5.28
N LYS A 185 -18.76 6.33 -4.78
CA LYS A 185 -17.49 6.75 -5.39
C LYS A 185 -17.27 6.14 -6.76
N LEU A 186 -17.65 4.88 -6.96
CA LEU A 186 -17.65 4.25 -8.29
C LEU A 186 -18.66 4.91 -9.23
N ASN A 187 -19.85 5.26 -8.75
CA ASN A 187 -20.85 5.97 -9.54
C ASN A 187 -20.33 7.35 -9.97
N GLU A 188 -19.79 8.13 -9.04
CA GLU A 188 -19.16 9.43 -9.34
C GLU A 188 -18.06 9.29 -10.40
N ALA A 189 -17.21 8.26 -10.29
CA ALA A 189 -16.12 8.01 -11.23
C ALA A 189 -16.60 7.63 -12.64
N VAL A 190 -17.46 6.60 -12.75
CA VAL A 190 -17.93 6.05 -14.02
C VAL A 190 -18.81 7.04 -14.77
N ILE A 191 -19.75 7.68 -14.07
CA ILE A 191 -20.71 8.58 -14.72
C ILE A 191 -20.04 9.87 -15.17
N PHE A 192 -19.05 10.37 -14.44
CA PHE A 192 -18.25 11.52 -14.87
C PHE A 192 -17.50 11.23 -16.17
N GLU A 193 -16.83 10.08 -16.29
CA GLU A 193 -16.14 9.68 -17.53
C GLU A 193 -17.12 9.54 -18.70
N ASN A 194 -18.25 8.87 -18.49
CA ASN A 194 -19.30 8.72 -19.50
C ASN A 194 -19.85 10.08 -19.96
N PHE A 195 -20.02 11.02 -19.03
CA PHE A 195 -20.49 12.37 -19.33
C PHE A 195 -19.49 13.12 -20.21
N LEU A 196 -18.20 13.10 -19.85
CA LEU A 196 -17.14 13.71 -20.66
C LEU A 196 -17.06 13.07 -22.05
N HIS A 197 -17.15 11.74 -22.12
CA HIS A 197 -17.13 11.01 -23.40
C HIS A 197 -18.28 11.43 -24.32
N THR A 198 -19.47 11.65 -23.75
CA THR A 198 -20.67 12.02 -24.51
C THR A 198 -20.66 13.48 -24.95
N LYS A 199 -20.24 14.40 -24.06
CA LYS A 199 -20.32 15.85 -24.31
C LYS A 199 -19.11 16.41 -25.07
N TYR A 200 -17.93 15.85 -24.88
CA TYR A 200 -16.67 16.35 -25.44
C TYR A 200 -16.03 15.29 -26.36
N VAL A 201 -16.74 14.91 -27.41
CA VAL A 201 -16.31 13.90 -28.38
C VAL A 201 -14.98 14.30 -29.04
N GLY A 202 -14.02 13.37 -29.07
CA GLY A 202 -12.70 13.59 -29.67
C GLY A 202 -11.72 14.41 -28.82
N GLN A 203 -12.12 14.92 -27.67
CA GLN A 203 -11.23 15.63 -26.76
C GLN A 203 -10.41 14.65 -25.92
N LYS A 204 -9.10 14.87 -25.86
CA LYS A 204 -8.18 14.09 -25.02
C LYS A 204 -8.48 14.35 -23.55
N ARG A 205 -8.82 13.29 -22.81
CA ARG A 205 -9.07 13.37 -21.35
C ARG A 205 -8.26 12.35 -20.54
N PHE A 206 -7.62 11.38 -21.19
CA PHE A 206 -6.85 10.31 -20.55
C PHE A 206 -7.70 9.54 -19.52
N SER A 207 -8.83 9.03 -20.01
CA SER A 207 -9.91 8.44 -19.25
C SER A 207 -9.46 7.45 -18.17
N LEU A 208 -10.14 7.47 -17.02
CA LEU A 208 -9.98 6.47 -15.97
C LEU A 208 -10.74 5.16 -16.26
N GLU A 209 -11.55 5.08 -17.33
CA GLU A 209 -12.40 3.92 -17.61
C GLU A 209 -11.61 2.59 -17.64
N GLY A 210 -12.05 1.64 -16.80
CA GLY A 210 -11.39 0.39 -16.46
C GLY A 210 -10.50 0.41 -15.21
N GLY A 211 -10.26 1.57 -14.60
CA GLY A 211 -9.50 1.78 -13.37
C GLY A 211 -10.24 2.61 -12.32
N GLU A 212 -11.56 2.64 -12.36
CA GLU A 212 -12.42 3.54 -11.58
C GLU A 212 -12.35 3.30 -10.07
N SER A 213 -11.96 2.09 -9.64
CA SER A 213 -11.69 1.76 -8.23
C SER A 213 -10.53 2.56 -7.62
N THR A 214 -9.77 3.31 -8.42
CA THR A 214 -8.84 4.34 -7.93
C THR A 214 -9.55 5.34 -7.01
N ILE A 215 -10.77 5.77 -7.36
CA ILE A 215 -11.49 6.80 -6.61
C ILE A 215 -11.93 6.33 -5.21
N PRO A 216 -12.62 5.18 -5.03
CA PRO A 216 -12.88 4.67 -3.70
C PRO A 216 -11.59 4.32 -2.93
N GLY A 217 -10.54 3.87 -3.60
CA GLY A 217 -9.24 3.62 -2.97
C GLY A 217 -8.61 4.87 -2.37
N LEU A 218 -8.45 5.93 -3.17
CA LEU A 218 -7.90 7.22 -2.72
C LEU A 218 -8.79 7.88 -1.67
N ASP A 219 -10.12 7.81 -1.83
CA ASP A 219 -11.04 8.30 -0.81
C ASP A 219 -10.83 7.58 0.52
N ARG A 220 -10.66 6.24 0.52
CA ARG A 220 -10.40 5.50 1.76
C ARG A 220 -9.05 5.84 2.37
N ILE A 221 -7.98 5.95 1.56
CA ILE A 221 -6.66 6.38 2.05
C ILE A 221 -6.79 7.73 2.77
N MET A 222 -7.44 8.71 2.16
CA MET A 222 -7.65 10.04 2.73
C MET A 222 -8.44 9.98 4.03
N GLN A 223 -9.60 9.28 4.06
CA GLN A 223 -10.42 9.18 5.27
C GLN A 223 -9.65 8.51 6.42
N ARG A 224 -8.99 7.37 6.14
CA ARG A 224 -8.24 6.62 7.15
C ARG A 224 -7.04 7.41 7.66
N SER A 225 -6.31 8.07 6.78
CA SER A 225 -5.15 8.88 7.16
C SER A 225 -5.56 10.06 8.04
N ALA A 226 -6.69 10.71 7.73
CA ALA A 226 -7.23 11.76 8.58
C ALA A 226 -7.63 11.24 9.97
N GLU A 227 -8.29 10.08 10.05
CA GLU A 227 -8.59 9.41 11.33
C GLU A 227 -7.31 9.22 12.16
N LEU A 228 -6.21 8.80 11.50
CA LEU A 228 -4.89 8.57 12.09
C LEU A 228 -4.08 9.86 12.37
N GLY A 229 -4.61 11.04 12.03
CA GLY A 229 -4.00 12.32 12.43
C GLY A 229 -3.24 13.06 11.33
N VAL A 230 -3.30 12.60 10.07
CA VAL A 230 -2.84 13.36 8.90
C VAL A 230 -3.72 14.59 8.71
N GLU A 231 -3.08 15.73 8.48
CA GLU A 231 -3.69 17.05 8.29
C GLU A 231 -3.53 17.55 6.84
N GLU A 232 -2.51 17.07 6.11
CA GLU A 232 -2.27 17.42 4.71
C GLU A 232 -1.92 16.20 3.86
N VAL A 233 -2.48 16.14 2.65
CA VAL A 233 -2.16 15.13 1.63
C VAL A 233 -1.64 15.83 0.37
N ILE A 234 -0.43 15.48 -0.03
CA ILE A 234 0.23 16.00 -1.23
C ILE A 234 0.29 14.88 -2.27
N ILE A 235 -0.26 15.15 -3.45
CA ILE A 235 -0.45 14.16 -4.51
C ILE A 235 0.47 14.49 -5.69
N GLY A 236 1.24 13.51 -6.13
CA GLY A 236 1.87 13.45 -7.45
C GLY A 236 1.12 12.47 -8.32
N MET A 237 0.75 12.85 -9.54
CA MET A 237 0.12 11.92 -10.47
C MET A 237 0.36 12.28 -11.93
N ALA A 238 0.36 11.27 -12.79
CA ALA A 238 0.35 11.43 -14.24
C ALA A 238 -1.04 11.85 -14.79
N HIS A 239 -1.26 11.65 -16.09
CA HIS A 239 -2.49 12.04 -16.78
C HIS A 239 -3.70 11.12 -16.51
N ARG A 240 -3.47 9.83 -16.21
CA ARG A 240 -4.50 8.78 -16.14
C ARG A 240 -5.53 9.09 -15.07
N GLY A 241 -6.76 9.40 -15.47
CA GLY A 241 -7.86 9.72 -14.56
C GLY A 241 -7.67 11.00 -13.73
N ARG A 242 -6.75 11.90 -14.12
CA ARG A 242 -6.45 13.12 -13.36
C ARG A 242 -7.67 14.01 -13.15
N LEU A 243 -8.49 14.18 -14.19
CA LEU A 243 -9.73 14.96 -14.08
C LEU A 243 -10.69 14.36 -13.05
N ASN A 244 -10.75 13.02 -12.98
CA ASN A 244 -11.56 12.28 -12.05
C ASN A 244 -11.06 12.46 -10.61
N VAL A 245 -9.74 12.39 -10.40
CA VAL A 245 -9.11 12.65 -9.10
C VAL A 245 -9.35 14.11 -8.68
N LEU A 246 -9.18 15.07 -9.58
CA LEU A 246 -9.43 16.50 -9.32
C LEU A 246 -10.85 16.75 -8.79
N CYS A 247 -11.88 16.23 -9.45
CA CYS A 247 -13.26 16.48 -8.99
C CYS A 247 -13.67 15.60 -7.80
N ASN A 248 -13.40 14.29 -7.85
CA ASN A 248 -13.98 13.33 -6.91
C ASN A 248 -13.16 13.15 -5.62
N ILE A 249 -11.87 13.51 -5.65
CA ILE A 249 -10.98 13.52 -4.48
C ILE A 249 -10.76 14.95 -4.00
N LEU A 250 -10.13 15.80 -4.83
CA LEU A 250 -9.76 17.18 -4.44
C LEU A 250 -10.93 18.17 -4.44
N GLY A 251 -12.07 17.84 -5.04
CA GLY A 251 -13.24 18.72 -5.02
C GLY A 251 -13.13 19.94 -5.94
N LYS A 252 -12.33 19.87 -7.01
CA LYS A 252 -12.42 20.80 -8.14
C LYS A 252 -13.83 20.77 -8.70
N THR A 253 -14.43 21.93 -8.94
CA THR A 253 -15.83 21.97 -9.36
C THR A 253 -15.97 21.43 -10.79
N TYR A 254 -17.11 20.79 -11.09
CA TYR A 254 -17.37 20.31 -12.44
C TYR A 254 -17.42 21.47 -13.45
N GLU A 255 -17.93 22.62 -13.01
CA GLU A 255 -17.93 23.87 -13.78
C GLU A 255 -16.52 24.32 -14.16
N GLN A 256 -15.56 24.31 -13.22
CA GLN A 256 -14.16 24.63 -13.52
C GLN A 256 -13.58 23.68 -14.57
N ILE A 257 -13.86 22.37 -14.45
CA ILE A 257 -13.40 21.39 -15.43
C ILE A 257 -14.06 21.65 -16.80
N PHE A 258 -15.36 21.88 -16.87
CA PHE A 258 -16.07 22.10 -18.13
C PHE A 258 -15.60 23.38 -18.84
N ASN A 259 -15.35 24.46 -18.09
CA ASN A 259 -14.77 25.70 -18.65
C ASN A 259 -13.39 25.48 -19.29
N GLU A 260 -12.60 24.51 -18.81
CA GLU A 260 -11.30 24.12 -19.40
C GLU A 260 -11.46 23.27 -20.69
N PHE A 261 -12.64 22.70 -20.93
CA PHE A 261 -12.97 22.05 -22.21
C PHE A 261 -13.55 23.04 -23.22
N GLU A 262 -14.33 24.02 -22.76
CA GLU A 262 -14.98 25.02 -23.63
C GLU A 262 -14.07 26.18 -24.03
N GLY A 263 -12.84 26.26 -23.47
CA GLY A 263 -11.86 27.30 -23.80
C GLY A 263 -12.18 28.67 -23.18
N GLY A 264 -13.08 28.71 -22.19
CA GLY A 264 -13.50 29.93 -21.50
C GLY A 264 -12.53 30.41 -20.41
N SER A 265 -11.46 29.66 -20.14
CA SER A 265 -10.38 30.08 -19.24
C SER A 265 -9.42 30.98 -20.01
N THR A 266 -9.44 32.29 -19.74
CA THR A 266 -8.32 33.14 -20.09
C THR A 266 -7.10 32.62 -19.31
N PRO A 267 -6.02 32.19 -19.98
CA PRO A 267 -4.84 31.75 -19.27
C PRO A 267 -4.36 32.92 -18.41
N ASP A 268 -4.02 32.66 -17.15
CA ASP A 268 -3.24 33.61 -16.39
C ASP A 268 -1.84 33.67 -17.03
N LEU A 269 -1.71 34.51 -18.06
CA LEU A 269 -0.48 34.70 -18.84
C LEU A 269 0.62 35.39 -18.01
N THR A 270 0.34 35.75 -16.76
CA THR A 270 1.25 36.50 -15.90
C THR A 270 2.50 35.70 -15.48
N MET A 271 2.59 34.40 -15.81
CA MET A 271 3.75 33.53 -15.57
C MET A 271 4.21 32.71 -16.81
N GLY A 272 3.70 32.99 -18.02
CA GLY A 272 4.06 32.29 -19.27
C GLY A 272 2.85 31.96 -20.15
N ASP A 273 3.05 31.13 -21.19
CA ASP A 273 2.01 30.77 -22.18
C ASP A 273 0.89 29.85 -21.64
N GLY A 274 0.95 29.48 -20.34
CA GLY A 274 0.09 28.47 -19.72
C GLY A 274 0.57 27.03 -19.98
N ASP A 275 -0.18 26.05 -19.47
CA ASP A 275 0.04 24.63 -19.75
C ASP A 275 -1.31 23.92 -20.00
N VAL A 276 -1.28 22.70 -20.52
CA VAL A 276 -2.49 21.91 -20.78
C VAL A 276 -3.21 21.54 -19.47
N LYS A 277 -4.55 21.48 -19.52
CA LYS A 277 -5.43 21.27 -18.34
C LYS A 277 -5.05 20.11 -17.42
N TYR A 278 -4.41 19.07 -17.93
CA TYR A 278 -3.96 17.90 -17.17
C TYR A 278 -2.55 18.02 -16.57
N HIS A 279 -1.91 19.19 -16.63
CA HIS A 279 -0.66 19.51 -15.92
C HIS A 279 -0.86 20.48 -14.76
N MET A 280 -2.02 21.12 -14.66
CA MET A 280 -2.29 22.13 -13.63
C MET A 280 -2.40 21.48 -12.25
N GLY A 281 -1.83 22.16 -11.24
CA GLY A 281 -2.00 21.82 -9.84
C GLY A 281 -3.37 22.25 -9.29
N TYR A 282 -3.69 21.82 -8.08
CA TYR A 282 -4.93 22.23 -7.41
C TYR A 282 -4.80 22.09 -5.90
N SER A 283 -5.31 23.06 -5.15
CA SER A 283 -5.34 23.03 -3.69
C SER A 283 -6.77 23.16 -3.18
N SER A 284 -7.11 22.42 -2.12
CA SER A 284 -8.41 22.52 -1.47
C SER A 284 -8.35 22.06 -0.01
N GLN A 285 -9.37 22.44 0.76
CA GLN A 285 -9.59 21.91 2.11
C GLN A 285 -10.94 21.21 2.16
N LYS A 286 -10.96 19.99 2.72
CA LYS A 286 -12.14 19.13 2.72
C LYS A 286 -12.42 18.59 4.11
N LYS A 287 -13.70 18.60 4.48
CA LYS A 287 -14.16 17.96 5.71
C LYS A 287 -14.32 16.45 5.49
N THR A 288 -13.66 15.66 6.33
CA THR A 288 -13.71 14.20 6.34
C THR A 288 -15.01 13.71 7.00
N LEU A 289 -15.28 12.41 6.92
CA LEU A 289 -16.44 11.81 7.60
C LEU A 289 -16.32 11.91 9.12
N SER A 290 -15.10 11.87 9.66
CA SER A 290 -14.82 12.09 11.08
C SER A 290 -14.91 13.56 11.51
N GLY A 291 -15.19 14.48 10.57
CA GLY A 291 -15.35 15.90 10.82
C GLY A 291 -14.04 16.70 10.85
N LYS A 292 -12.89 16.05 10.67
CA LYS A 292 -11.58 16.70 10.54
C LYS A 292 -11.49 17.44 9.20
N ILE A 293 -10.76 18.55 9.16
CA ILE A 293 -10.43 19.23 7.91
C ILE A 293 -9.07 18.69 7.46
N ILE A 294 -8.97 18.33 6.18
CA ILE A 294 -7.72 17.92 5.55
C ILE A 294 -7.40 18.84 4.38
N THR A 295 -6.16 19.32 4.32
CA THR A 295 -5.62 20.06 3.18
C THR A 295 -5.20 19.07 2.11
N LEU A 296 -5.61 19.31 0.87
CA LEU A 296 -5.31 18.46 -0.28
C LEU A 296 -4.59 19.30 -1.33
N LYS A 297 -3.43 18.83 -1.79
CA LYS A 297 -2.67 19.49 -2.85
C LYS A 297 -2.32 18.49 -3.94
N LEU A 298 -2.57 18.87 -5.18
CA LEU A 298 -2.08 18.17 -6.36
C LEU A 298 -0.98 19.01 -6.99
N ALA A 299 0.22 18.46 -7.11
CA ALA A 299 1.33 19.15 -7.73
C ALA A 299 1.10 19.34 -9.24
N PRO A 300 1.48 20.49 -9.82
CA PRO A 300 1.62 20.60 -11.26
C PRO A 300 2.76 19.70 -11.74
N ASN A 301 2.65 19.16 -12.95
CA ASN A 301 3.67 18.26 -13.50
C ASN A 301 3.78 18.38 -15.02
N PRO A 302 4.98 18.23 -15.58
CA PRO A 302 5.14 18.10 -17.02
C PRO A 302 4.62 16.75 -17.51
N SER A 303 4.62 16.54 -18.83
CA SER A 303 4.33 15.24 -19.44
C SER A 303 5.41 14.17 -19.18
N HIS A 304 6.59 14.56 -18.70
CA HIS A 304 7.66 13.63 -18.32
C HIS A 304 7.20 12.83 -17.10
N LEU A 305 6.80 11.58 -17.33
CA LEU A 305 6.23 10.71 -16.30
C LEU A 305 7.23 10.53 -15.14
N GLU A 306 6.70 10.42 -13.92
CA GLU A 306 7.44 10.28 -12.65
C GLU A 306 8.33 11.48 -12.27
N ALA A 307 8.55 12.47 -13.14
CA ALA A 307 9.39 13.64 -12.84
C ALA A 307 8.86 14.51 -11.69
N VAL A 308 7.54 14.45 -11.43
CA VAL A 308 6.89 15.17 -10.32
C VAL A 308 7.14 14.52 -8.96
N ASP A 309 7.51 13.25 -8.93
CA ASP A 309 7.57 12.49 -7.69
C ASP A 309 8.57 13.07 -6.68
N PRO A 310 9.85 13.32 -7.02
CA PRO A 310 10.77 13.98 -6.08
C PRO A 310 10.34 15.41 -5.74
N VAL A 311 9.62 16.10 -6.63
CA VAL A 311 9.09 17.44 -6.36
C VAL A 311 8.04 17.38 -5.26
N VAL A 312 7.14 16.40 -5.32
CA VAL A 312 6.13 16.15 -4.27
C VAL A 312 6.81 15.78 -2.96
N LEU A 313 7.78 14.87 -2.96
CA LEU A 313 8.49 14.49 -1.74
C LEU A 313 9.26 15.68 -1.13
N GLY A 314 9.94 16.49 -1.95
CA GLY A 314 10.63 17.70 -1.49
C GLY A 314 9.66 18.74 -0.93
N TYR A 315 8.53 18.95 -1.60
CA TYR A 315 7.47 19.84 -1.11
C TYR A 315 6.89 19.35 0.22
N THR A 316 6.57 18.06 0.31
CA THR A 316 6.10 17.43 1.55
C THR A 316 7.12 17.59 2.67
N ARG A 317 8.41 17.41 2.39
CA ARG A 317 9.46 17.65 3.37
C ARG A 317 9.49 19.10 3.85
N GLY A 318 9.38 20.07 2.95
CA GLY A 318 9.27 21.49 3.31
C GLY A 318 8.06 21.78 4.21
N GLN A 319 6.88 21.20 3.91
CA GLN A 319 5.70 21.34 4.77
C GLN A 319 5.91 20.69 6.14
N ILE A 320 6.54 19.50 6.20
CA ILE A 320 6.86 18.84 7.47
C ILE A 320 7.74 19.75 8.33
N ASP A 321 8.77 20.36 7.75
CA ASP A 321 9.73 21.18 8.48
C ASP A 321 9.11 22.52 8.96
N ASP A 322 8.40 23.25 8.10
CA ASP A 322 7.86 24.58 8.44
C ASP A 322 6.48 24.55 9.11
N GLU A 323 5.50 23.85 8.51
CA GLU A 323 4.11 23.86 8.98
C GLU A 323 3.94 22.91 10.18
N TYR A 324 4.61 21.76 10.15
CA TYR A 324 4.42 20.67 11.11
C TYR A 324 5.59 20.47 12.07
N LYS A 325 6.59 21.36 12.08
CA LYS A 325 7.71 21.38 13.04
C LYS A 325 8.46 20.04 13.13
N GLY A 326 8.62 19.37 11.99
CA GLY A 326 9.27 18.07 11.87
C GLY A 326 8.37 16.85 12.09
N ASP A 327 7.07 17.01 12.37
CA ASP A 327 6.14 15.89 12.57
C ASP A 327 5.71 15.26 11.24
N THR A 328 6.39 14.18 10.87
CA THR A 328 6.15 13.35 9.68
C THR A 328 4.77 12.71 9.64
N SER A 329 4.08 12.59 10.78
CA SER A 329 2.75 11.98 10.84
C SER A 329 1.65 12.89 10.28
N LYS A 330 1.91 14.20 10.13
CA LYS A 330 0.93 15.22 9.74
C LYS A 330 0.76 15.40 8.25
N ALA A 331 1.82 15.24 7.46
CA ALA A 331 1.77 15.33 6.01
C ALA A 331 1.91 13.95 5.38
N LEU A 332 1.09 13.62 4.39
CA LEU A 332 1.11 12.34 3.67
C LEU A 332 1.33 12.57 2.17
N PRO A 333 2.47 12.12 1.62
CA PRO A 333 2.63 12.05 0.17
C PRO A 333 1.93 10.81 -0.39
N ILE A 334 1.17 11.01 -1.47
CA ILE A 334 0.59 9.95 -2.30
C ILE A 334 1.11 10.12 -3.73
N LEU A 335 1.82 9.12 -4.25
CA LEU A 335 2.31 9.11 -5.62
C LEU A 335 1.51 8.12 -6.45
N ILE A 336 0.93 8.60 -7.55
CA ILE A 336 0.06 7.81 -8.44
C ILE A 336 0.78 7.56 -9.76
N HIS A 337 1.07 6.29 -10.04
CA HIS A 337 1.93 5.88 -11.14
C HIS A 337 1.18 5.10 -12.22
N GLY A 338 1.72 5.10 -13.43
CA GLY A 338 1.40 4.10 -14.45
C GLY A 338 2.35 2.90 -14.35
N ASP A 339 1.90 1.69 -14.70
CA ASP A 339 2.70 0.48 -14.54
C ASP A 339 3.99 0.46 -15.37
N ALA A 340 3.95 0.94 -16.61
CA ALA A 340 5.14 1.00 -17.46
C ALA A 340 6.15 2.06 -16.98
N ALA A 341 5.66 3.22 -16.54
CA ALA A 341 6.52 4.32 -16.12
C ALA A 341 7.18 4.05 -14.76
N LEU A 342 6.43 3.49 -13.80
CA LEU A 342 6.98 3.07 -12.51
C LEU A 342 8.16 2.09 -12.66
N ALA A 343 8.05 1.16 -13.62
CA ALA A 343 9.07 0.16 -13.85
C ALA A 343 10.25 0.67 -14.69
N GLY A 344 10.04 1.70 -15.52
CA GLY A 344 10.99 2.12 -16.56
C GLY A 344 11.76 3.41 -16.25
N GLN A 345 11.24 4.29 -15.39
CA GLN A 345 11.89 5.58 -15.10
C GLN A 345 12.87 5.45 -13.92
N GLY A 346 14.14 5.81 -14.16
CA GLY A 346 15.21 5.72 -13.15
C GLY A 346 14.96 6.59 -11.91
N ILE A 347 14.21 7.67 -12.05
CA ILE A 347 13.88 8.58 -10.95
C ILE A 347 13.12 7.88 -9.81
N ILE A 348 12.35 6.83 -10.12
CA ILE A 348 11.64 6.01 -9.13
C ILE A 348 12.64 5.26 -8.23
N TYR A 349 13.72 4.73 -8.81
CA TYR A 349 14.78 4.08 -8.05
C TYR A 349 15.49 5.09 -7.14
N GLU A 350 15.76 6.30 -7.65
CA GLU A 350 16.41 7.37 -6.88
C GLU A 350 15.59 7.75 -5.65
N ILE A 351 14.29 8.05 -5.81
CA ILE A 351 13.43 8.42 -4.67
C ILE A 351 13.23 7.28 -3.67
N ALA A 352 13.19 6.02 -4.14
CA ALA A 352 13.12 4.88 -3.25
C ALA A 352 14.35 4.84 -2.32
N GLN A 353 15.55 5.08 -2.85
CA GLN A 353 16.77 5.14 -2.03
C GLN A 353 16.77 6.32 -1.04
N MET A 354 16.08 7.41 -1.38
CA MET A 354 15.96 8.60 -0.52
C MET A 354 14.97 8.44 0.64
N ALA A 355 14.04 7.47 0.56
CA ALA A 355 12.91 7.34 1.49
C ALA A 355 13.28 7.28 2.99
N LYS A 356 14.50 6.83 3.33
CA LYS A 356 14.98 6.71 4.73
C LYS A 356 16.09 7.69 5.10
N LEU A 357 16.56 8.50 4.15
CA LEU A 357 17.66 9.43 4.40
C LEU A 357 17.17 10.62 5.23
N GLU A 358 17.93 11.02 6.25
CA GLU A 358 17.51 12.05 7.22
C GLU A 358 17.06 13.36 6.57
N GLY A 359 17.76 13.82 5.53
CA GLY A 359 17.42 15.05 4.79
C GLY A 359 16.24 14.93 3.83
N TYR A 360 15.73 13.71 3.57
CA TYR A 360 14.70 13.46 2.56
C TYR A 360 13.50 12.67 3.08
N ASN A 361 13.59 12.11 4.28
CA ASN A 361 12.52 11.33 4.90
C ASN A 361 11.26 12.20 5.09
N VAL A 362 10.11 11.64 4.69
CA VAL A 362 8.77 12.24 4.77
C VAL A 362 7.78 11.36 5.54
N GLY A 363 8.28 10.41 6.34
CA GLY A 363 7.43 9.50 7.11
C GLY A 363 6.79 8.38 6.28
N GLY A 364 7.40 8.05 5.14
CA GLY A 364 6.90 7.05 4.20
C GLY A 364 5.81 7.56 3.25
N THR A 365 5.79 6.98 2.05
CA THR A 365 4.92 7.35 0.93
C THR A 365 3.94 6.23 0.59
N ILE A 366 2.69 6.58 0.26
CA ILE A 366 1.75 5.62 -0.33
C ILE A 366 1.85 5.70 -1.85
N HIS A 367 2.37 4.64 -2.47
CA HIS A 367 2.45 4.51 -3.91
C HIS A 367 1.21 3.79 -4.43
N PHE A 368 0.43 4.44 -5.30
CA PHE A 368 -0.79 3.87 -5.89
C PHE A 368 -0.59 3.69 -7.39
N VAL A 369 -0.49 2.44 -7.85
CA VAL A 369 -0.26 2.13 -9.26
C VAL A 369 -1.58 1.85 -9.95
N ILE A 370 -1.88 2.60 -11.01
CA ILE A 370 -2.99 2.28 -11.93
C ILE A 370 -2.45 1.34 -13.00
N ASN A 371 -2.35 0.05 -12.64
CA ASN A 371 -1.76 -0.97 -13.50
C ASN A 371 -2.78 -1.49 -14.51
N ASN A 372 -2.96 -0.74 -15.59
CA ASN A 372 -3.84 -1.10 -16.70
C ASN A 372 -3.20 -2.12 -17.66
N GLN A 373 -1.97 -2.54 -17.37
CA GLN A 373 -1.22 -3.61 -18.02
C GLN A 373 -0.73 -3.29 -19.44
N VAL A 374 -0.74 -2.01 -19.84
CA VAL A 374 -0.29 -1.54 -21.16
C VAL A 374 0.26 -0.12 -21.13
N GLY A 375 1.53 0.03 -21.53
CA GLY A 375 2.19 1.33 -21.69
C GLY A 375 2.09 1.84 -23.13
N PHE A 376 1.17 2.77 -23.40
CA PHE A 376 0.83 3.19 -24.78
C PHE A 376 0.40 1.98 -25.65
N THR A 377 1.29 1.43 -26.48
CA THR A 377 1.13 0.22 -27.30
C THR A 377 1.99 -0.94 -26.84
N THR A 378 2.78 -0.78 -25.77
CA THR A 378 3.74 -1.77 -25.27
C THR A 378 3.08 -2.69 -24.25
N ASP A 379 3.18 -4.00 -24.44
CA ASP A 379 2.67 -5.00 -23.49
C ASP A 379 3.59 -5.04 -22.24
N PHE A 380 3.03 -5.50 -21.12
CA PHE A 380 3.74 -5.51 -19.84
C PHE A 380 5.00 -6.41 -19.84
N GLU A 381 5.10 -7.37 -20.77
CA GLU A 381 6.26 -8.27 -20.92
C GLU A 381 7.46 -7.56 -21.56
N ASP A 382 7.20 -6.56 -22.41
CA ASP A 382 8.23 -5.77 -23.08
C ASP A 382 8.59 -4.51 -22.27
N ALA A 383 7.73 -4.10 -21.34
CA ALA A 383 7.93 -2.91 -20.52
C ALA A 383 8.92 -3.11 -19.36
N ARG A 384 9.22 -4.35 -18.96
CA ARG A 384 10.08 -4.65 -17.80
C ARG A 384 10.64 -6.07 -17.79
N SER A 385 11.75 -6.26 -17.08
CA SER A 385 12.35 -7.59 -16.85
C SER A 385 11.83 -8.29 -15.58
N SER A 386 11.25 -7.54 -14.64
CA SER A 386 10.74 -8.04 -13.37
C SER A 386 9.32 -8.63 -13.51
N ILE A 387 8.80 -9.32 -12.48
CA ILE A 387 7.45 -9.92 -12.57
C ILE A 387 6.39 -8.81 -12.45
N TYR A 388 6.57 -7.92 -11.49
CA TYR A 388 5.64 -6.85 -11.17
C TYR A 388 6.28 -5.50 -11.49
N CYS A 389 5.45 -4.52 -11.91
CA CYS A 389 5.91 -3.15 -12.09
C CYS A 389 6.38 -2.50 -10.77
N THR A 390 5.91 -3.02 -9.64
CA THR A 390 6.26 -2.60 -8.28
C THR A 390 7.49 -3.29 -7.70
N ASP A 391 8.24 -4.09 -8.47
CA ASP A 391 9.41 -4.80 -7.92
C ASP A 391 10.50 -3.85 -7.40
N VAL A 392 10.47 -2.57 -7.78
CA VAL A 392 11.30 -1.50 -7.18
C VAL A 392 11.07 -1.34 -5.67
N ALA A 393 9.87 -1.63 -5.17
CA ALA A 393 9.52 -1.57 -3.74
C ALA A 393 10.42 -2.47 -2.87
N LYS A 394 10.91 -3.57 -3.45
CA LYS A 394 11.74 -4.56 -2.75
C LYS A 394 13.10 -4.02 -2.33
N ILE A 395 13.60 -2.98 -3.00
CA ILE A 395 14.91 -2.37 -2.69
C ILE A 395 14.93 -1.80 -1.27
N ILE A 396 13.78 -1.34 -0.77
CA ILE A 396 13.62 -0.71 0.55
C ILE A 396 12.80 -1.54 1.55
N ASP A 397 12.47 -2.78 1.19
CA ASP A 397 11.50 -3.65 1.87
C ASP A 397 10.13 -2.98 2.06
N ALA A 398 9.62 -2.27 1.05
CA ALA A 398 8.24 -1.78 1.07
C ALA A 398 7.30 -2.90 0.63
N PRO A 399 6.29 -3.28 1.44
CA PRO A 399 5.35 -4.34 1.07
C PRO A 399 4.47 -3.90 -0.11
N VAL A 400 3.98 -4.88 -0.88
CA VAL A 400 3.11 -4.64 -2.04
C VAL A 400 1.79 -5.38 -1.89
N LEU A 401 0.71 -4.67 -2.18
CA LEU A 401 -0.67 -5.15 -2.25
C LEU A 401 -1.11 -5.17 -3.71
N HIS A 402 -1.05 -6.34 -4.37
CA HIS A 402 -1.57 -6.52 -5.73
C HIS A 402 -3.07 -6.77 -5.65
N VAL A 403 -3.90 -5.84 -6.07
CA VAL A 403 -5.35 -5.90 -5.89
C VAL A 403 -6.09 -5.84 -7.22
N ASN A 404 -7.13 -6.67 -7.37
CA ASN A 404 -8.00 -6.64 -8.53
C ASN A 404 -8.85 -5.36 -8.55
N GLY A 405 -8.73 -4.57 -9.61
CA GLY A 405 -9.45 -3.32 -9.80
C GLY A 405 -10.98 -3.48 -9.90
N ASP A 406 -11.51 -4.66 -10.23
CA ASP A 406 -12.96 -4.91 -10.22
C ASP A 406 -13.51 -5.21 -8.82
N ASN A 407 -12.62 -5.52 -7.88
CA ASN A 407 -12.93 -5.92 -6.51
C ASN A 407 -12.86 -4.72 -5.56
N ALA A 408 -13.86 -3.84 -5.62
CA ALA A 408 -13.83 -2.54 -4.94
C ALA A 408 -13.74 -2.63 -3.40
N GLU A 409 -14.32 -3.66 -2.76
CA GLU A 409 -14.17 -3.89 -1.32
C GLU A 409 -12.71 -4.25 -0.97
N GLU A 410 -12.05 -5.01 -1.83
CA GLU A 410 -10.67 -5.42 -1.62
C GLU A 410 -9.68 -4.29 -1.94
N VAL A 411 -9.99 -3.40 -2.89
CA VAL A 411 -9.28 -2.12 -3.07
C VAL A 411 -9.43 -1.25 -1.82
N PHE A 412 -10.63 -1.18 -1.24
CA PHE A 412 -10.87 -0.47 0.02
C PHE A 412 -10.07 -1.05 1.19
N PHE A 413 -9.99 -2.38 1.30
CA PHE A 413 -9.14 -3.04 2.30
C PHE A 413 -7.66 -2.70 2.12
N ALA A 414 -7.15 -2.79 0.88
CA ALA A 414 -5.76 -2.46 0.57
C ALA A 414 -5.42 -0.99 0.89
N ALA A 415 -6.33 -0.08 0.54
CA ALA A 415 -6.25 1.35 0.88
C ALA A 415 -6.18 1.60 2.40
N ASN A 416 -7.05 0.91 3.17
CA ASN A 416 -7.05 1.02 4.62
C ASN A 416 -5.74 0.50 5.23
N LEU A 417 -5.29 -0.68 4.78
CA LEU A 417 -4.05 -1.31 5.23
C LEU A 417 -2.83 -0.45 4.91
N ALA A 418 -2.81 0.20 3.75
CA ALA A 418 -1.72 1.10 3.35
C ALA A 418 -1.60 2.33 4.26
N ALA A 419 -2.73 2.98 4.55
CA ALA A 419 -2.75 4.12 5.48
C ALA A 419 -2.27 3.71 6.88
N GLU A 420 -2.72 2.56 7.38
CA GLU A 420 -2.28 2.05 8.69
C GLU A 420 -0.80 1.67 8.73
N TYR A 421 -0.29 1.01 7.68
CA TYR A 421 1.13 0.63 7.61
C TYR A 421 2.03 1.87 7.58
N ARG A 422 1.71 2.84 6.70
CA ARG A 422 2.46 4.09 6.57
C ARG A 422 2.48 4.83 7.90
N HIS A 423 1.31 5.03 8.52
CA HIS A 423 1.22 5.72 9.81
C HIS A 423 1.99 5.01 10.92
N LYS A 424 1.89 3.67 11.00
CA LYS A 424 2.50 2.90 12.09
C LYS A 424 4.02 2.81 11.98
N PHE A 425 4.56 2.68 10.78
CA PHE A 425 5.97 2.35 10.58
C PHE A 425 6.77 3.46 9.91
N GLU A 426 6.11 4.49 9.38
CA GLU A 426 6.75 5.57 8.65
C GLU A 426 7.61 5.05 7.48
N ARG A 427 7.02 4.11 6.72
CA ARG A 427 7.66 3.43 5.59
C ARG A 427 6.73 3.39 4.40
N ASP A 428 7.34 3.38 3.23
CA ASP A 428 6.65 3.27 1.95
C ASP A 428 5.86 1.97 1.85
N ILE A 429 4.74 2.04 1.15
CA ILE A 429 3.89 0.90 0.82
C ILE A 429 3.26 1.10 -0.56
N TYR A 430 3.13 0.01 -1.31
CA TYR A 430 2.65 0.02 -2.69
C TYR A 430 1.31 -0.70 -2.79
N ILE A 431 0.36 -0.05 -3.47
CA ILE A 431 -0.88 -0.67 -3.95
C ILE A 431 -0.74 -0.81 -5.46
N ASP A 432 -0.61 -2.04 -5.94
CA ASP A 432 -0.66 -2.38 -7.36
C ASP A 432 -2.10 -2.72 -7.74
N MET A 433 -2.88 -1.70 -8.14
CA MET A 433 -4.25 -1.91 -8.57
C MET A 433 -4.27 -2.38 -10.03
N VAL A 434 -4.33 -3.71 -10.19
CA VAL A 434 -4.38 -4.35 -11.50
C VAL A 434 -5.76 -4.15 -12.11
N CYS A 435 -5.80 -3.35 -13.17
CA CYS A 435 -7.00 -2.89 -13.83
C CYS A 435 -6.88 -3.07 -15.34
N TYR A 436 -7.68 -2.35 -16.14
CA TYR A 436 -7.53 -2.32 -17.59
C TYR A 436 -7.79 -0.91 -18.13
N ARG A 437 -7.54 -0.71 -19.43
CA ARG A 437 -7.81 0.55 -20.12
C ARG A 437 -8.90 0.33 -21.17
N ARG A 438 -10.07 0.96 -20.97
CA ARG A 438 -11.24 0.81 -21.85
C ARG A 438 -10.97 1.26 -23.29
N HIS A 439 -10.34 2.41 -23.46
CA HIS A 439 -10.10 3.09 -24.74
C HIS A 439 -8.64 2.93 -25.21
N GLY A 440 -8.26 3.60 -26.29
CA GLY A 440 -6.85 3.79 -26.67
C GLY A 440 -6.03 4.51 -25.60
N HIS A 441 -4.76 4.81 -25.87
CA HIS A 441 -3.93 5.57 -24.93
C HIS A 441 -4.50 6.97 -24.71
N ASN A 442 -4.91 7.60 -25.81
CA ASN A 442 -5.91 8.64 -25.81
C ASN A 442 -7.18 8.16 -26.52
N GLU A 443 -8.25 8.94 -26.46
CA GLU A 443 -9.56 8.53 -26.96
C GLU A 443 -9.71 8.54 -28.50
N SER A 444 -8.69 9.02 -29.23
CA SER A 444 -8.61 8.92 -30.69
C SER A 444 -7.74 7.77 -31.20
N ASP A 445 -7.00 7.09 -30.32
CA ASP A 445 -6.14 5.97 -30.73
C ASP A 445 -6.95 4.68 -30.86
N GLU A 446 -6.64 3.85 -31.88
CA GLU A 446 -7.22 2.51 -32.04
C GLU A 446 -6.28 1.44 -31.47
N PRO A 447 -6.55 0.90 -30.27
CA PRO A 447 -5.65 -0.03 -29.60
C PRO A 447 -5.68 -1.46 -30.18
N LYS A 448 -6.69 -1.82 -30.99
CA LYS A 448 -6.74 -3.15 -31.61
C LYS A 448 -5.67 -3.36 -32.68
N PHE A 449 -5.00 -2.31 -33.14
CA PHE A 449 -3.85 -2.45 -34.04
C PHE A 449 -2.70 -3.22 -33.40
N THR A 450 -2.51 -3.09 -32.09
CA THR A 450 -1.39 -3.72 -31.35
C THR A 450 -1.85 -4.71 -30.29
N GLN A 451 -3.04 -4.54 -29.71
CA GLN A 451 -3.60 -5.42 -28.64
C GLN A 451 -5.00 -5.98 -28.95
N PRO A 452 -5.27 -6.59 -30.13
CA PRO A 452 -6.63 -6.97 -30.53
C PRO A 452 -7.28 -7.98 -29.58
N LYS A 453 -6.53 -8.98 -29.10
CA LYS A 453 -7.06 -10.02 -28.20
C LYS A 453 -7.52 -9.45 -26.86
N LEU A 454 -6.70 -8.59 -26.25
CA LEU A 454 -7.01 -7.94 -24.97
C LEU A 454 -8.24 -7.03 -25.11
N TYR A 455 -8.28 -6.20 -26.15
CA TYR A 455 -9.38 -5.26 -26.34
C TYR A 455 -10.70 -5.92 -26.73
N ASN A 456 -10.67 -7.10 -27.35
CA ASN A 456 -11.88 -7.91 -27.56
C ASN A 456 -12.48 -8.43 -26.24
N ILE A 457 -11.66 -8.70 -25.23
CA ILE A 457 -12.14 -9.07 -23.89
C ILE A 457 -12.66 -7.83 -23.18
N ILE A 458 -11.86 -6.74 -23.16
CA ILE A 458 -12.24 -5.47 -22.52
C ILE A 458 -13.59 -4.99 -23.06
N ALA A 459 -13.81 -5.00 -24.37
CA ALA A 459 -15.06 -4.52 -24.97
C ALA A 459 -16.34 -5.19 -24.43
N LYS A 460 -16.25 -6.43 -23.93
CA LYS A 460 -17.38 -7.19 -23.35
C LYS A 460 -17.40 -7.16 -21.83
N HIS A 461 -16.35 -6.64 -21.22
CA HIS A 461 -16.17 -6.65 -19.78
C HIS A 461 -16.96 -5.51 -19.12
N PRO A 462 -17.83 -5.78 -18.12
CA PRO A 462 -18.55 -4.72 -17.42
C PRO A 462 -17.60 -3.79 -16.66
N ASN A 463 -18.03 -2.56 -16.41
CA ASN A 463 -17.24 -1.62 -15.60
C ASN A 463 -17.33 -1.99 -14.09
N PRO A 464 -16.38 -1.53 -13.26
CA PRO A 464 -16.35 -1.85 -11.83
C PRO A 464 -17.60 -1.47 -11.05
N ARG A 465 -18.31 -0.40 -11.45
CA ARG A 465 -19.59 0.00 -10.82
C ARG A 465 -20.66 -1.07 -11.02
N GLU A 466 -20.84 -1.55 -12.25
CA GLU A 466 -21.83 -2.61 -12.54
C GLU A 466 -21.48 -3.92 -11.82
N ILE A 467 -20.20 -4.29 -11.81
CA ILE A 467 -19.72 -5.49 -11.11
C ILE A 467 -20.04 -5.40 -9.62
N TYR A 468 -19.74 -4.26 -9.01
CA TYR A 468 -19.95 -4.07 -7.58
C TYR A 468 -21.44 -3.97 -7.22
N LEU A 469 -22.23 -3.27 -8.03
CA LEU A 469 -23.67 -3.20 -7.86
C LEU A 469 -24.30 -4.59 -7.87
N LYS A 470 -23.97 -5.40 -8.87
CA LYS A 470 -24.45 -6.79 -8.95
C LYS A 470 -24.06 -7.59 -7.71
N LYS A 471 -22.80 -7.46 -7.25
CA LYS A 471 -22.30 -8.12 -6.03
C LYS A 471 -23.15 -7.74 -4.80
N LEU A 472 -23.52 -6.46 -4.65
CA LEU A 472 -24.34 -5.99 -3.53
C LEU A 472 -25.79 -6.46 -3.63
N MET A 473 -26.37 -6.47 -4.83
CA MET A 473 -27.73 -6.96 -5.07
C MET A 473 -27.84 -8.47 -4.80
N ASP A 474 -26.89 -9.27 -5.30
CA ASP A 474 -26.84 -10.72 -5.10
C ASP A 474 -26.71 -11.08 -3.60
N ARG A 475 -26.13 -10.18 -2.79
CA ARG A 475 -26.03 -10.30 -1.33
C ARG A 475 -27.23 -9.74 -0.55
N GLY A 476 -28.13 -9.02 -1.21
CA GLY A 476 -29.23 -8.28 -0.58
C GLY A 476 -28.77 -7.06 0.24
N ASP A 477 -27.55 -6.55 -0.01
CA ASP A 477 -27.00 -5.39 0.71
C ASP A 477 -27.65 -4.06 0.24
N VAL A 478 -28.06 -3.98 -1.03
CA VAL A 478 -28.71 -2.80 -1.64
C VAL A 478 -29.82 -3.23 -2.60
N ASP A 479 -30.83 -2.37 -2.80
CA ASP A 479 -31.84 -2.56 -3.84
C ASP A 479 -31.42 -1.95 -5.19
N ALA A 480 -32.08 -2.38 -6.26
CA ALA A 480 -31.81 -1.88 -7.61
C ALA A 480 -32.16 -0.39 -7.77
N GLN A 481 -33.16 0.09 -7.00
CA GLN A 481 -33.67 1.46 -7.09
C GLN A 481 -32.62 2.47 -6.63
N LEU A 482 -31.87 2.17 -5.57
CA LEU A 482 -30.80 3.01 -5.04
C LEU A 482 -29.77 3.33 -6.11
N ALA A 483 -29.38 2.34 -6.92
CA ALA A 483 -28.36 2.53 -7.95
C ALA A 483 -28.87 3.36 -9.14
N GLN A 484 -30.14 3.15 -9.53
CA GLN A 484 -30.78 3.97 -10.55
C GLN A 484 -30.90 5.43 -10.09
N ASP A 485 -31.37 5.63 -8.86
CA ASP A 485 -31.45 6.94 -8.22
C ASP A 485 -30.08 7.65 -8.18
N MET A 486 -29.01 6.92 -7.84
CA MET A 486 -27.65 7.48 -7.78
C MET A 486 -27.13 7.88 -9.16
N ASP A 487 -27.44 7.11 -10.21
CA ASP A 487 -27.08 7.47 -11.58
C ASP A 487 -27.83 8.73 -12.02
N GLU A 488 -29.17 8.72 -11.93
CA GLU A 488 -30.02 9.81 -12.36
C GLU A 488 -29.69 11.12 -11.63
N LYS A 489 -29.57 11.08 -10.30
CA LYS A 489 -29.22 12.27 -9.48
C LYS A 489 -27.86 12.84 -9.89
N PHE A 490 -26.87 11.99 -10.17
CA PHE A 490 -25.54 12.46 -10.51
C PHE A 490 -25.44 12.95 -11.96
N ARG A 491 -26.13 12.31 -12.91
CA ARG A 491 -26.24 12.83 -14.30
C ARG A 491 -26.92 14.19 -14.34
N ASN A 492 -28.01 14.35 -13.60
CA ASN A 492 -28.72 15.63 -13.50
C ASN A 492 -27.80 16.69 -12.89
N LEU A 493 -27.06 16.35 -11.82
CA LEU A 493 -26.05 17.24 -11.24
C LEU A 493 -25.01 17.70 -12.29
N LEU A 494 -24.44 16.79 -13.09
CA LEU A 494 -23.47 17.15 -14.12
C LEU A 494 -24.09 18.03 -15.22
N GLN A 495 -25.32 17.72 -15.63
CA GLN A 495 -26.03 18.51 -16.63
C GLN A 495 -26.37 19.92 -16.12
N ASP A 496 -26.77 20.05 -14.85
CA ASP A 496 -26.99 21.34 -14.18
C ASP A 496 -25.71 22.18 -14.14
N ARG A 497 -24.56 21.55 -13.85
CA ARG A 497 -23.25 22.22 -13.83
C ARG A 497 -22.81 22.65 -15.22
N LEU A 498 -23.11 21.86 -16.26
CA LEU A 498 -22.87 22.24 -17.66
C LEU A 498 -23.76 23.42 -18.07
N ASN A 499 -25.00 23.48 -17.58
CA ASN A 499 -25.94 24.59 -17.83
C ASN A 499 -25.60 25.87 -17.01
N MET A 500 -24.35 26.01 -16.56
CA MET A 500 -23.81 27.16 -15.83
C MET A 500 -24.52 27.50 -14.50
N ILE A 501 -25.10 26.50 -13.82
CA ILE A 501 -25.52 26.68 -12.43
C ILE A 501 -24.25 26.74 -11.56
N LYS A 502 -23.90 27.96 -11.13
CA LYS A 502 -22.66 28.26 -10.37
C LYS A 502 -22.46 27.31 -9.20
N GLN A 503 -21.34 26.60 -9.18
CA GLN A 503 -20.87 25.85 -8.02
C GLN A 503 -19.91 26.73 -7.22
N LYS A 504 -20.15 26.86 -5.91
CA LYS A 504 -19.17 27.51 -5.04
C LYS A 504 -17.95 26.59 -4.89
N PRO A 505 -16.72 27.09 -5.14
CA PRO A 505 -15.51 26.33 -4.84
C PRO A 505 -15.46 26.03 -3.33
N LEU A 506 -14.71 24.99 -2.96
CA LEU A 506 -14.46 24.71 -1.55
C LEU A 506 -13.73 25.90 -0.92
N PRO A 507 -14.05 26.28 0.34
CA PRO A 507 -13.27 27.28 1.04
C PRO A 507 -11.82 26.79 1.16
N TYR A 508 -10.89 27.71 0.95
CA TYR A 508 -9.46 27.45 1.08
C TYR A 508 -8.85 28.60 1.89
N SER A 509 -8.26 28.26 3.02
CA SER A 509 -7.41 29.16 3.78
C SER A 509 -5.95 28.81 3.48
N PRO A 510 -5.15 29.75 2.93
CA PRO A 510 -3.73 29.53 2.70
C PRO A 510 -3.02 29.08 3.98
N GLN A 511 -2.03 28.20 3.85
CA GLN A 511 -1.13 27.86 4.95
C GLN A 511 -0.09 28.96 5.17
N LYS A 512 0.61 28.94 6.31
CA LYS A 512 1.55 29.99 6.71
C LYS A 512 2.56 30.33 5.61
N MET A 513 3.20 29.32 5.03
CA MET A 513 4.18 29.53 3.95
C MET A 513 3.55 30.18 2.71
N GLU A 514 2.28 29.87 2.39
CA GLU A 514 1.57 30.51 1.29
C GLU A 514 1.20 31.96 1.61
N GLU A 515 0.81 32.25 2.86
CA GLU A 515 0.57 33.64 3.31
C GLU A 515 1.84 34.50 3.21
N GLU A 516 2.99 33.95 3.62
CA GLU A 516 4.29 34.60 3.47
C GLU A 516 4.60 34.90 2.00
N TRP A 517 4.33 33.95 1.09
CA TRP A 517 4.55 34.15 -0.34
C TRP A 517 3.58 35.15 -0.96
N LEU A 518 2.31 35.13 -0.55
CA LEU A 518 1.30 36.10 -0.97
C LEU A 518 1.60 37.52 -0.48
N SER A 519 2.39 37.67 0.58
CA SER A 519 2.87 38.97 1.05
C SER A 519 3.99 39.57 0.19
N MET A 520 4.65 38.74 -0.62
CA MET A 520 5.67 39.21 -1.55
C MET A 520 5.05 39.90 -2.77
N ARG A 521 5.74 40.91 -3.31
CA ARG A 521 5.39 41.49 -4.60
C ARG A 521 6.10 40.76 -5.73
N ARG A 522 5.48 40.79 -6.91
CA ARG A 522 6.15 40.36 -8.15
C ARG A 522 7.28 41.31 -8.52
N SER A 523 8.31 40.77 -9.18
CA SER A 523 9.38 41.58 -9.75
C SER A 523 8.85 42.42 -10.91
N THR A 524 9.36 43.64 -11.05
CA THR A 524 9.21 44.46 -12.26
C THR A 524 10.54 44.54 -13.00
N PRO A 525 10.57 44.89 -14.30
CA PRO A 525 11.82 45.04 -15.04
C PRO A 525 12.83 45.98 -14.35
N GLU A 526 12.35 47.01 -13.66
CA GLU A 526 13.17 48.00 -12.96
C GLU A 526 13.95 47.40 -11.78
N ASP A 527 13.45 46.32 -11.17
CA ASP A 527 14.14 45.64 -10.06
C ASP A 527 15.50 45.07 -10.48
N PHE A 528 15.69 44.81 -11.77
CA PHE A 528 16.94 44.29 -12.32
C PHE A 528 17.94 45.40 -12.68
N HIS A 529 17.56 46.67 -12.55
CA HIS A 529 18.45 47.81 -12.86
C HIS A 529 19.40 48.14 -11.71
N ILE A 530 19.04 47.80 -10.47
CA ILE A 530 19.83 48.12 -9.27
C ILE A 530 19.88 46.88 -8.38
N SER A 531 21.06 46.54 -7.88
CA SER A 531 21.20 45.46 -6.91
C SER A 531 20.48 45.82 -5.59
N PRO A 532 19.74 44.89 -4.97
CA PRO A 532 19.13 45.13 -3.68
C PRO A 532 20.19 45.40 -2.61
N VAL A 533 19.84 46.25 -1.63
CA VAL A 533 20.73 46.56 -0.50
C VAL A 533 20.86 45.32 0.39
N THR A 534 21.96 44.59 0.20
CA THR A 534 22.29 43.35 0.92
C THR A 534 23.47 43.52 1.87
N ALA A 535 23.98 44.75 2.01
CA ALA A 535 25.07 45.05 2.92
C ALA A 535 24.66 44.85 4.39
N ILE A 536 25.53 44.22 5.17
CA ILE A 536 25.40 44.05 6.62
C ILE A 536 26.56 44.77 7.32
N ASP A 537 26.38 45.11 8.59
CA ASP A 537 27.42 45.78 9.37
C ASP A 537 28.54 44.80 9.78
N LYS A 538 29.71 45.36 10.10
CA LYS A 538 30.88 44.57 10.49
C LYS A 538 30.63 43.72 11.75
N ASN A 539 29.87 44.21 12.72
CA ASN A 539 29.63 43.43 13.94
C ASN A 539 28.81 42.18 13.64
N THR A 540 27.86 42.25 12.69
CA THR A 540 27.14 41.07 12.21
C THR A 540 28.08 40.06 11.54
N ILE A 541 29.04 40.53 10.73
CA ILE A 541 30.07 39.67 10.12
C ILE A 541 30.91 38.99 11.20
N ASP A 542 31.45 39.77 12.15
CA ASP A 542 32.31 39.27 13.22
C ASP A 542 31.56 38.22 14.06
N LYS A 543 30.28 38.46 14.38
CA LYS A 543 29.43 37.50 15.10
C LYS A 543 29.23 36.18 14.35
N ILE A 544 29.02 36.24 13.03
CA ILE A 544 28.86 35.03 12.21
C ILE A 544 30.18 34.27 12.12
N ALA A 545 31.29 34.98 11.92
CA ALA A 545 32.62 34.39 11.88
C ALA A 545 32.96 33.67 13.19
N ASP A 546 32.70 34.31 14.33
CA ASP A 546 32.87 33.71 15.66
C ASP A 546 32.04 32.44 15.82
N ALA A 547 30.78 32.43 15.36
CA ALA A 547 29.92 31.26 15.48
C ALA A 547 30.39 30.07 14.62
N ILE A 548 30.96 30.33 13.44
CA ILE A 548 31.43 29.30 12.51
C ILE A 548 32.82 28.76 12.92
N CYS A 549 33.68 29.61 13.49
CA CYS A 549 35.06 29.25 13.82
C CYS A 549 35.21 28.66 15.23
N ASN A 550 34.22 28.80 16.11
CA ASN A 550 34.29 28.25 17.45
C ASN A 550 33.61 26.88 17.55
N VAL A 551 34.31 25.91 18.13
CA VAL A 551 33.77 24.58 18.44
C VAL A 551 33.24 24.52 19.87
N PRO A 552 32.25 23.65 20.17
CA PRO A 552 31.75 23.47 21.53
C PRO A 552 32.86 23.08 22.52
N ILE A 553 32.77 23.57 23.76
CA ILE A 553 33.73 23.24 24.81
C ILE A 553 33.80 21.70 24.98
N GLY A 554 35.01 21.15 24.87
CA GLY A 554 35.26 19.71 24.98
C GLY A 554 35.15 18.93 23.67
N PHE A 555 34.70 19.55 22.57
CA PHE A 555 34.80 18.96 21.24
C PHE A 555 36.26 18.97 20.78
N LYS A 556 36.75 17.81 20.30
CA LYS A 556 38.12 17.67 19.79
C LYS A 556 38.08 17.57 18.26
N PRO A 557 38.29 18.68 17.52
CA PRO A 557 38.34 18.63 16.07
C PRO A 557 39.54 17.79 15.60
N LEU A 558 39.48 17.33 14.35
CA LEU A 558 40.67 16.78 13.69
C LEU A 558 41.73 17.88 13.57
N LYS A 559 43.01 17.53 13.74
CA LYS A 559 44.12 18.52 13.71
C LYS A 559 44.15 19.37 12.45
N GLN A 560 43.75 18.82 11.30
CA GLN A 560 43.66 19.57 10.05
C GLN A 560 42.58 20.65 10.09
N VAL A 561 41.49 20.45 10.83
CA VAL A 561 40.39 21.41 10.98
C VAL A 561 40.73 22.47 12.02
N GLU A 562 41.49 22.12 13.07
CA GLU A 562 41.97 23.08 14.08
C GLU A 562 42.96 24.11 13.50
N ASN A 563 43.63 23.78 12.41
CA ASN A 563 44.60 24.64 11.72
C ASN A 563 43.98 25.49 10.59
N LEU A 564 42.68 25.34 10.30
CA LEU A 564 41.91 26.17 9.36
C LEU A 564 41.33 27.37 10.12
#